data_AF-A0A1C5ZLP7-F1
#
_entry.id   AF-A0A1C5ZLP7-F1
#
_cell.length_a   1.000
_cell.length_b   1.000
_cell.length_c   1.000
_cell.angle_alpha   90.00
_cell.angle_beta   90.00
_cell.angle_gamma   90.00
#
_symmetry.space_group_name_H-M   'P 1'
#
loop_
_entity.id
_entity.type
_entity.pdbx_description
1 polymer ?
#
loop_
_entity_poly.entity_id
_entity_poly.type
_entity_poly.pdbx_seq_one_letter_code
_entity_poly.pdbx_strand_id
1 'polypeptide(L)'
;MTFLEGVRLCILGLYYYKKENATLEEDFFVRTKDELVPVEVKANKNRSKSLRKLIDNESYSDIKWGIKLADSNVGIENGIYTFPYFCSFLIKRYLAKKG
;
A
#
# COMPACT_ATOMS: atom_id res chain seq x y z
N MET A 1 1.88 17.72 1.71
CA MET A 1 2.30 16.31 1.61
C MET A 1 3.50 16.29 0.69
N THR A 2 4.70 16.07 1.23
CA THR A 2 5.95 16.13 0.46
C THR A 2 6.40 14.71 0.21
N PHE A 3 6.31 14.25 -1.04
CA PHE A 3 6.83 12.94 -1.43
C PHE A 3 8.34 13.07 -1.62
N LEU A 4 9.11 12.19 -0.97
CA LEU A 4 10.56 12.11 -1.15
C LEU A 4 10.83 10.96 -2.13
N GLU A 5 11.78 11.21 -3.03
CA GLU A 5 12.31 10.37 -4.11
C GLU A 5 11.67 8.99 -4.37
N GLY A 6 11.08 8.85 -5.55
CA GLY A 6 10.43 7.61 -5.97
C GLY A 6 11.42 6.54 -6.45
N VAL A 7 11.42 5.38 -5.80
CA VAL A 7 12.10 4.20 -6.30
C VAL A 7 11.24 3.57 -7.40
N ARG A 8 11.76 3.52 -8.62
CA ARG A 8 11.02 3.01 -9.79
C ARG A 8 11.13 1.48 -9.87
N LEU A 9 10.22 0.74 -9.21
CA LEU A 9 10.09 -0.70 -9.44
C LEU A 9 9.36 -0.95 -10.77
N CYS A 10 10.10 -0.85 -11.88
CA CYS A 10 9.82 -1.17 -13.30
C CYS A 10 8.45 -0.90 -13.96
N ILE A 11 7.38 -0.51 -13.27
CA ILE A 11 6.04 -0.41 -13.89
C ILE A 11 5.07 0.53 -13.16
N LEU A 12 5.36 0.97 -11.93
CA LEU A 12 4.54 1.88 -11.13
C LEU A 12 5.42 3.01 -10.57
N GLY A 13 4.89 4.23 -10.53
CA GLY A 13 5.48 5.29 -9.71
C GLY A 13 5.23 4.93 -8.24
N LEU A 14 6.24 4.41 -7.56
CA LEU A 14 6.18 4.16 -6.13
C LEU A 14 6.78 5.38 -5.42
N TYR A 15 6.06 5.87 -4.43
CA TYR A 15 6.51 6.99 -3.61
C TYR A 15 6.79 6.47 -2.21
N TYR A 16 8.02 6.68 -1.74
CA TYR A 16 8.35 6.48 -0.34
C TYR A 16 7.78 7.66 0.45
N TYR A 17 7.02 7.38 1.51
CA TYR A 17 6.44 8.42 2.34
C TYR A 17 7.06 8.38 3.72
N LYS A 18 7.67 9.50 4.11
CA LYS A 18 8.15 9.75 5.45
C LYS A 18 7.71 11.15 5.87
N LYS A 19 6.93 11.25 6.95
CA LYS A 19 6.60 12.52 7.59
C LYS A 19 7.49 12.69 8.81
N GLU A 20 8.32 13.73 8.82
CA GLU A 20 9.37 13.95 9.83
C GLU A 20 8.86 13.93 11.29
N ASN A 21 7.59 14.29 11.52
CA ASN A 21 6.95 14.32 12.84
C ASN A 21 5.93 13.20 13.09
N ALA A 22 5.81 12.21 12.20
CA ALA A 22 4.89 11.09 12.39
C ALA A 22 5.67 9.78 12.54
N THR A 23 5.34 9.00 13.59
CA THR A 23 5.85 7.64 13.83
C THR A 23 5.33 6.60 12.83
N LEU A 24 4.69 7.03 11.75
CA LEU A 24 4.05 6.16 10.78
C LEU A 24 4.90 6.12 9.51
N GLU A 25 5.65 5.02 9.36
CA GLU A 25 6.40 4.68 8.15
C GLU A 25 5.66 3.54 7.43
N GLU A 26 5.48 3.66 6.12
CA GLU A 26 5.02 2.58 5.24
C GLU A 26 6.04 2.37 4.14
N ASP A 27 6.09 1.16 3.58
CA ASP A 27 7.07 0.83 2.53
C ASP A 27 6.84 1.67 1.28
N PHE A 28 5.59 1.71 0.78
CA PHE A 28 5.25 2.49 -0.41
C PHE A 28 3.83 3.01 -0.38
N PHE A 29 3.59 4.06 -1.16
CA PHE A 29 2.26 4.50 -1.56
C PHE A 29 2.12 4.50 -3.08
N VAL A 30 0.92 4.13 -3.54
CA VAL A 30 0.49 4.30 -4.93
C VAL A 30 -0.68 5.25 -4.99
N ARG A 31 -0.64 6.21 -5.92
CA ARG A 31 -1.73 7.15 -6.17
C ARG A 31 -2.55 6.66 -7.36
N THR A 32 -3.85 6.45 -7.16
CA THR A 32 -4.84 6.32 -8.25
C THR A 32 -5.46 7.69 -8.52
N LYS A 33 -6.41 7.78 -9.46
CA LYS A 33 -7.13 9.03 -9.74
C LYS A 33 -7.83 9.57 -8.49
N ASP A 34 -8.44 8.68 -7.70
CA ASP A 34 -9.36 9.05 -6.62
C ASP A 34 -8.85 8.67 -5.22
N GLU A 35 -7.80 7.85 -5.10
CA GLU A 35 -7.38 7.25 -3.82
C GLU A 35 -5.86 7.20 -3.66
N LEU A 36 -5.42 7.23 -2.41
CA LEU A 36 -4.04 6.97 -2.01
C LEU A 36 -3.99 5.58 -1.36
N VAL A 37 -3.24 4.66 -1.98
CA VAL A 37 -3.21 3.25 -1.59
C VAL A 37 -1.85 2.94 -0.93
N PRO A 38 -1.79 2.70 0.39
CA PRO A 38 -0.59 2.20 1.04
C PRO A 38 -0.31 0.75 0.61
N VAL A 39 0.97 0.44 0.42
CA VAL A 39 1.46 -0.88 0.06
C VAL A 39 2.52 -1.30 1.07
N GLU A 40 2.28 -2.43 1.74
CA GLU A 40 3.17 -2.99 2.76
C GLU A 40 3.72 -4.34 2.27
N VAL A 41 5.02 -4.55 2.40
CA VAL A 41 5.78 -5.73 1.96
C VAL A 41 6.25 -6.50 3.19
N LYS A 42 5.76 -7.73 3.40
CA LYS A 42 6.05 -8.53 4.60
C LYS A 42 6.60 -9.90 4.28
N ALA A 43 7.82 -10.17 4.74
CA ALA A 43 8.43 -11.49 4.56
C ALA A 43 7.57 -12.62 5.15
N ASN A 44 6.76 -12.31 6.16
CA ASN A 44 5.99 -13.28 6.93
C ASN A 44 4.48 -12.95 6.91
N LYS A 45 3.65 -13.92 7.32
CA LYS A 45 2.18 -13.77 7.38
C LYS A 45 1.65 -12.84 8.49
N ASN A 46 2.52 -12.18 9.25
CA ASN A 46 2.14 -11.33 10.39
C ASN A 46 1.12 -10.24 10.02
N ARG A 47 0.32 -9.81 11.00
CA ARG A 47 -0.75 -8.82 10.80
C ARG A 47 -0.18 -7.46 10.39
N SER A 48 -0.86 -6.81 9.45
CA SER A 48 -0.55 -5.47 8.96
C SER A 48 -1.15 -4.39 9.86
N LYS A 49 -0.51 -4.13 11.00
CA LYS A 49 -0.95 -3.11 11.97
C LYS A 49 -0.86 -1.69 11.41
N SER A 50 0.08 -1.43 10.51
CA SER A 50 0.30 -0.10 9.92
C SER A 50 -0.79 0.25 8.90
N LEU A 51 -1.09 -0.68 7.98
CA LEU A 51 -2.22 -0.55 7.04
C LEU A 51 -3.55 -0.27 7.74
N ARG A 52 -3.88 -1.00 8.83
CA ARG A 52 -5.12 -0.73 9.58
C ARG A 52 -5.14 0.68 10.17
N LYS A 53 -4.04 1.13 10.80
CA LYS A 53 -3.94 2.49 11.34
C LYS A 53 -4.14 3.56 10.28
N LEU A 54 -3.76 3.32 9.04
CA LEU A 54 -3.98 4.26 7.94
C LEU A 54 -5.43 4.26 7.45
N ILE A 55 -6.00 3.08 7.25
CA ILE A 55 -7.37 2.92 6.75
C ILE A 55 -8.39 3.43 7.77
N ASP A 56 -8.16 3.16 9.06
CA ASP A 56 -9.09 3.54 10.13
C ASP A 56 -8.95 5.02 10.56
N ASN A 57 -7.97 5.76 10.03
CA ASN A 57 -7.72 7.14 10.42
C ASN A 57 -8.47 8.13 9.51
N GLU A 58 -9.55 8.70 10.05
CA GLU A 58 -10.42 9.66 9.37
C GLU A 58 -9.70 10.92 8.86
N SER A 59 -8.53 11.27 9.42
CA SER A 59 -7.73 12.39 8.91
C SER A 59 -7.14 12.13 7.52
N TYR A 60 -7.17 10.88 7.04
CA TYR A 60 -6.71 10.47 5.72
C TYR A 60 -7.87 9.99 4.83
N SER A 61 -8.76 10.91 4.44
CA SER A 61 -9.94 10.61 3.62
C SER A 61 -9.66 9.90 2.27
N ASP A 62 -8.45 10.11 1.73
CA ASP A 62 -8.01 9.51 0.47
C ASP A 62 -7.59 8.03 0.64
N ILE A 63 -7.39 7.54 1.87
CA ILE A 63 -6.95 6.17 2.17
C ILE A 63 -8.13 5.35 2.67
N LYS A 64 -8.69 4.52 1.79
CA LYS A 64 -9.86 3.68 2.11
C LYS A 64 -9.55 2.19 2.22
N TRP A 65 -8.41 1.78 1.67
CA TRP A 65 -7.96 0.40 1.61
C TRP A 65 -6.44 0.34 1.29
N GLY A 66 -5.82 -0.82 1.46
CA GLY A 66 -4.38 -1.01 1.24
C GLY A 66 -4.04 -2.36 0.62
N ILE A 67 -2.79 -2.49 0.17
CA ILE A 67 -2.24 -3.73 -0.40
C ILE A 67 -1.19 -4.30 0.55
N LYS A 68 -1.26 -5.60 0.78
CA LYS A 68 -0.22 -6.38 1.46
C LYS A 68 0.41 -7.35 0.47
N LEU A 69 1.73 -7.29 0.31
CA LEU A 69 2.51 -8.29 -0.41
C LEU A 69 3.22 -9.18 0.60
N ALA A 70 2.95 -10.47 0.56
CA ALA A 70 3.54 -11.42 1.50
C ALA A 70 3.69 -12.82 0.92
N ASP A 71 4.46 -13.67 1.59
CA ASP A 71 4.44 -15.11 1.39
C ASP A 71 3.16 -15.72 2.01
N SER A 72 2.04 -15.51 1.33
CA SER A 72 0.70 -15.87 1.78
C SER A 72 -0.21 -16.14 0.59
N ASN A 73 -1.35 -16.78 0.86
CA ASN A 73 -2.45 -16.89 -0.11
C ASN A 73 -3.11 -15.53 -0.32
N VAL A 74 -3.81 -15.41 -1.46
CA VAL A 74 -4.69 -14.27 -1.73
C VAL A 74 -5.76 -14.18 -0.65
N GLY A 75 -6.05 -12.96 -0.20
CA GLY A 75 -7.06 -12.74 0.83
C GLY A 75 -7.49 -11.27 0.90
N ILE A 76 -8.68 -11.05 1.43
CA ILE A 76 -9.23 -9.73 1.68
C ILE A 76 -9.74 -9.71 3.12
N GLU A 77 -9.25 -8.78 3.93
CA GLU A 77 -9.67 -8.64 5.33
C GLU A 77 -9.55 -7.17 5.75
N ASN A 78 -10.61 -6.57 6.30
CA ASN A 78 -10.59 -5.21 6.86
C ASN A 78 -9.96 -4.16 5.93
N GLY A 79 -10.37 -4.13 4.66
CA GLY A 79 -9.84 -3.19 3.66
C GLY A 79 -8.40 -3.50 3.20
N ILE A 80 -7.81 -4.61 3.63
CA ILE A 80 -6.45 -5.02 3.23
C ILE A 80 -6.54 -6.14 2.21
N TYR A 81 -5.98 -5.88 1.03
CA TYR A 81 -5.91 -6.83 -0.08
C TYR A 81 -4.54 -7.49 -0.09
N THR A 82 -4.49 -8.76 0.28
CA THR A 82 -3.26 -9.54 0.35
C THR A 82 -3.03 -10.26 -0.97
N PHE A 83 -1.84 -10.07 -1.55
CA PHE A 83 -1.38 -10.82 -2.71
C PHE A 83 -0.08 -11.57 -2.37
N PRO A 84 0.10 -12.80 -2.89
CA PRO A 84 1.39 -13.47 -2.89
C PRO A 84 2.47 -12.61 -3.56
N TYR A 85 3.71 -12.70 -3.12
CA TYR A 85 4.82 -11.94 -3.71
C TYR A 85 4.99 -12.13 -5.23
N PHE A 86 4.81 -13.36 -5.69
CA PHE A 86 4.93 -13.67 -7.11
C PHE A 86 3.86 -12.96 -7.94
N CYS A 87 2.76 -12.47 -7.35
CA CYS A 87 1.73 -11.69 -8.04
C CYS A 87 2.03 -10.19 -8.12
N SER A 88 3.18 -9.71 -7.61
CA SER A 88 3.51 -8.28 -7.60
C SER A 88 3.50 -7.64 -8.99
N PHE A 89 3.85 -8.38 -10.05
CA PHE A 89 3.79 -7.92 -11.43
C PHE A 89 2.36 -7.60 -11.92
N LEU A 90 1.32 -8.14 -11.25
CA LEU A 90 -0.08 -7.90 -11.59
C LEU A 90 -0.65 -6.63 -10.95
N ILE A 91 0.02 -6.05 -9.95
CA ILE A 91 -0.50 -4.92 -9.15
C ILE A 91 -0.89 -3.75 -10.05
N LYS A 92 -0.05 -3.41 -11.05
CA LYS A 92 -0.35 -2.32 -11.98
C LYS A 92 -1.69 -2.52 -12.69
N ARG A 93 -1.90 -3.73 -13.22
CA ARG A 93 -3.15 -4.08 -13.93
C ARG A 93 -4.34 -4.10 -12.98
N TYR A 94 -4.13 -4.56 -11.74
CA TYR A 94 -5.18 -4.58 -10.72
C TYR A 94 -5.63 -3.16 -10.36
N LEU A 95 -4.69 -2.25 -10.10
CA LEU A 95 -4.99 -0.86 -9.77
C LEU A 95 -5.73 -0.15 -10.91
N ALA A 96 -5.30 -0.35 -12.15
CA ALA A 96 -5.93 0.24 -13.34
C ALA A 96 -7.34 -0.28 -13.64
N LYS A 97 -7.76 -1.39 -13.04
CA LYS A 97 -9.11 -1.94 -13.16
C LYS A 97 -10.03 -1.56 -11.99
N LYS A 98 -9.44 -1.16 -10.87
CA LYS A 98 -10.14 -0.93 -9.61
C LYS A 98 -10.48 0.54 -9.39
N GLY A 99 -9.56 1.43 -9.78
CA GLY A 99 -9.85 2.85 -10.03
C GLY A 99 -10.19 3.07 -11.50
#